data_AF-A0A5Q6RPZ7-F1
#
_entry.id   AF-A0A5Q6RPZ7-F1
#
_cell.length_a   1.000
_cell.length_b   1.000
_cell.length_c   1.000
_cell.angle_alpha   90.00
_cell.angle_beta   90.00
_cell.angle_gamma   90.00
#
_symmetry.space_group_name_H-M   'P 1'
#
loop_
_entity.id
_entity.type
_entity.pdbx_description
1 polymer ?
#
loop_
_entity_poly.entity_id
_entity_poly.type
_entity_poly.pdbx_seq_one_letter_code
_entity_poly.pdbx_strand_id
1 'polypeptide(L)'
;MSDIDRTITAVGVRRSEGGRLPSPGHVLVVADVSVSSRGQGVVIGSLPAVFVASDGSEHRALPVDASSATAVLEPYTTRPVRVLFDVPRKVALSGQVRFAASLPRTIAG
;
A
#
# COMPACT_ATOMS: atom_id res chain seq x y z
N MET A 1 -18.13 -4.47 5.16
CA MET A 1 -17.38 -5.03 4.00
C MET A 1 -16.88 -3.86 3.16
N SER A 2 -15.68 -3.94 2.60
CA SER A 2 -15.14 -2.85 1.76
C SER A 2 -15.73 -2.96 0.34
N ASP A 3 -16.11 -1.85 -0.28
CA ASP A 3 -16.66 -1.81 -1.65
C ASP A 3 -15.61 -2.00 -2.76
N ILE A 4 -14.39 -2.38 -2.35
CA ILE A 4 -13.25 -2.61 -3.24
C ILE A 4 -12.60 -3.96 -2.97
N ASP A 5 -12.21 -4.61 -4.04
CA ASP A 5 -11.26 -5.72 -4.01
C ASP A 5 -9.84 -5.23 -4.20
N ARG A 6 -8.92 -5.91 -3.54
CA ARG A 6 -7.50 -5.55 -3.50
C ARG A 6 -6.68 -6.82 -3.61
N THR A 7 -5.87 -6.89 -4.66
CA THR A 7 -5.00 -8.04 -4.92
C THR A 7 -3.58 -7.54 -5.09
N ILE A 8 -2.65 -8.06 -4.30
CA ILE A 8 -1.22 -7.81 -4.50
C ILE A 8 -0.78 -8.63 -5.71
N THR A 9 -0.37 -7.97 -6.79
CA THR A 9 0.04 -8.63 -8.04
C THR A 9 1.54 -8.83 -8.11
N ALA A 10 2.32 -7.94 -7.50
CA ALA A 10 3.77 -8.08 -7.39
C ALA A 10 4.31 -7.36 -6.16
N VAL A 11 5.47 -7.82 -5.67
CA VAL A 11 6.26 -7.13 -4.65
C VAL A 11 7.71 -7.10 -5.12
N GLY A 12 8.34 -5.93 -5.02
CA GLY A 12 9.73 -5.75 -5.42
C GLY A 12 10.49 -4.78 -4.51
N VAL A 13 11.81 -4.93 -4.46
CA VAL A 13 12.68 -4.01 -3.73
C VAL A 13 13.36 -3.05 -4.72
N ARG A 14 13.40 -1.76 -4.38
CA ARG A 14 13.95 -0.67 -5.20
C ARG A 14 14.79 0.28 -4.36
N ARG A 15 15.74 0.96 -5.00
CA ARG A 15 16.55 2.01 -4.35
C ARG A 15 15.91 3.39 -4.47
N SER A 16 14.95 3.54 -5.38
CA SER A 16 14.13 4.72 -5.62
C SER A 16 12.89 4.31 -6.38
N GLU A 17 11.80 5.07 -6.26
CA GLU A 17 10.56 4.85 -7.01
C GLU A 17 9.81 6.18 -7.12
N GLY A 18 9.41 6.59 -8.33
CA GLY A 18 8.61 7.79 -8.55
C GLY A 18 9.21 9.10 -7.99
N GLY A 19 10.54 9.22 -7.95
CA GLY A 19 11.24 10.37 -7.37
C GLY A 19 11.41 10.31 -5.84
N ARG A 20 10.82 9.32 -5.18
CA ARG A 20 11.01 9.08 -3.75
C ARG A 20 12.27 8.27 -3.47
N LEU A 21 13.00 8.68 -2.45
CA LEU A 21 14.18 7.99 -1.91
C LEU A 21 13.87 7.40 -0.54
N PRO A 22 14.41 6.22 -0.20
CA PRO A 22 14.32 5.66 1.14
C PRO A 22 15.22 6.41 2.11
N SER A 23 14.98 6.21 3.41
CA SER A 23 15.89 6.69 4.46
C SER A 23 17.30 6.09 4.33
N PRO A 24 18.35 6.73 4.89
CA PRO A 24 19.70 6.16 4.88
C PRO A 24 19.75 4.73 5.45
N GLY A 25 20.39 3.80 4.74
CA GLY A 25 20.45 2.38 5.12
C GLY A 25 19.18 1.56 4.81
N HIS A 26 18.17 2.19 4.21
CA HIS A 26 16.92 1.55 3.84
C HIS A 26 16.79 1.35 2.32
N VAL A 27 15.73 0.64 1.93
CA VAL A 27 15.28 0.43 0.57
C VAL A 27 13.76 0.62 0.52
N LEU A 28 13.23 0.89 -0.67
CA LEU A 28 11.79 0.90 -0.88
C LEU A 28 11.32 -0.50 -1.23
N VAL A 29 10.40 -1.04 -0.45
CA VAL A 29 9.57 -2.16 -0.89
C VAL A 29 8.37 -1.58 -1.62
N VAL A 30 8.13 -2.03 -2.85
CA VAL A 30 7.04 -1.59 -3.72
C VAL A 30 6.10 -2.76 -3.91
N ALA A 31 4.84 -2.58 -3.54
CA ALA A 31 3.77 -3.52 -3.87
C ALA A 31 2.90 -2.95 -4.99
N ASP A 32 2.83 -3.67 -6.11
CA ASP A 32 1.82 -3.41 -7.12
C ASP A 32 0.52 -4.06 -6.65
N VAL A 33 -0.53 -3.26 -6.53
CA VAL A 33 -1.85 -3.68 -6.08
C VAL A 33 -2.86 -3.40 -7.18
N SER A 34 -3.59 -4.42 -7.60
CA SER A 34 -4.79 -4.26 -8.40
C SER A 34 -5.96 -3.93 -7.48
N VAL A 35 -6.58 -2.77 -7.67
CA VAL A 35 -7.78 -2.35 -6.93
C VAL A 35 -8.96 -2.33 -7.89
N SER A 36 -10.04 -3.05 -7.56
CA SER A 36 -11.26 -3.04 -8.35
C SER A 36 -12.47 -2.60 -7.54
N SER A 37 -13.34 -1.80 -8.16
CA SER A 37 -14.62 -1.39 -7.57
C SER A 37 -15.69 -2.45 -7.86
N ARG A 38 -16.50 -2.78 -6.85
CA ARG A 38 -17.61 -3.72 -6.99
C ARG A 38 -18.96 -3.10 -7.35
N GLY A 39 -19.05 -1.78 -7.51
CA GLY A 39 -20.28 -1.20 -8.06
C GLY A 39 -20.52 0.30 -7.89
N GLN A 40 -19.76 0.99 -7.06
CA GLN A 40 -19.84 2.46 -6.95
C GLN A 40 -18.46 3.08 -7.16
N GLY A 41 -18.42 4.35 -7.54
CA GLY A 41 -17.16 5.07 -7.62
C GLY A 41 -16.53 5.15 -6.22
N VAL A 42 -15.25 4.77 -6.08
CA VAL A 42 -14.56 4.80 -4.78
C VAL A 42 -13.33 5.70 -4.88
N VAL A 43 -13.21 6.59 -3.90
CA VAL A 43 -12.02 7.39 -3.71
C VAL A 43 -10.94 6.56 -3.02
N ILE A 44 -9.80 6.37 -3.69
CA ILE A 44 -8.62 5.72 -3.11
C ILE A 44 -7.67 6.82 -2.64
N GLY A 45 -7.71 7.12 -1.34
CA GLY A 45 -6.77 8.04 -0.69
C GLY A 45 -5.48 7.36 -0.24
N SER A 46 -5.59 6.14 0.28
CA SER A 46 -4.47 5.27 0.62
C SER A 46 -4.97 3.83 0.82
N LEU A 47 -4.12 2.85 0.55
CA LEU A 47 -4.41 1.46 0.85
C LEU A 47 -3.83 1.13 2.24
N PRO A 48 -4.62 0.65 3.20
CA PRO A 48 -4.12 0.27 4.52
C PRO A 48 -3.33 -1.03 4.36
N ALA A 49 -2.02 -0.91 4.13
CA ALA A 49 -1.11 -2.03 3.96
C ALA A 49 0.08 -1.91 4.90
N VAL A 50 0.61 -3.07 5.28
CA VAL A 50 1.77 -3.23 6.15
C VAL A 50 2.71 -4.24 5.51
N PHE A 51 4.00 -3.93 5.49
CA PHE A 51 5.06 -4.89 5.20
C PHE A 51 5.52 -5.52 6.52
N VAL A 52 5.44 -6.84 6.62
CA VAL A 52 5.89 -7.62 7.78
C VAL A 52 7.15 -8.35 7.38
N ALA A 53 8.28 -7.98 7.99
CA ALA A 53 9.55 -8.65 7.80
C ALA A 53 9.60 -10.02 8.51
N SER A 54 10.53 -10.89 8.13
CA SER A 54 10.73 -12.20 8.78
C SER A 54 11.14 -12.12 10.25
N ASP A 55 11.73 -11.00 10.68
CA ASP A 55 12.03 -10.73 12.08
C ASP A 55 10.79 -10.26 12.89
N GLY A 56 9.62 -10.19 12.24
CA GLY A 56 8.37 -9.76 12.83
C GLY A 56 8.18 -8.24 12.85
N SER A 57 9.17 -7.45 12.41
CA SER A 57 9.01 -6.00 12.35
C SER A 57 7.99 -5.57 11.30
N GLU A 58 7.14 -4.62 11.67
CA GLU A 58 6.11 -4.07 10.80
C GLU A 58 6.48 -2.69 10.29
N HIS A 59 6.30 -2.48 8.99
CA HIS A 59 6.59 -1.23 8.29
C HIS A 59 5.32 -0.76 7.58
N ARG A 60 4.83 0.42 7.96
CA ARG A 60 3.58 0.97 7.40
C ARG A 60 3.82 1.55 6.01
N ALA A 61 2.77 1.49 5.19
CA ALA A 61 2.78 2.15 3.89
C ALA A 61 3.09 3.65 4.04
N LEU A 62 3.97 4.16 3.18
CA LEU A 62 4.28 5.57 3.12
C LEU A 62 3.07 6.35 2.58
N PRO A 63 2.89 7.60 3.03
CA PRO A 63 1.85 8.47 2.48
C PRO A 63 2.02 8.63 0.97
N VAL A 64 0.92 8.50 0.22
CA VAL A 64 0.90 8.82 -1.21
C VAL A 64 1.10 10.34 -1.34
N ASP A 65 2.00 10.79 -2.21
CA ASP A 65 2.23 12.23 -2.38
C ASP A 65 0.93 12.94 -2.79
N ALA A 66 0.72 14.15 -2.29
CA ALA A 66 -0.53 14.91 -2.43
C ALA A 66 -0.96 15.17 -3.89
N SER A 67 -0.04 15.09 -4.86
CA SER A 67 -0.34 15.19 -6.30
C SER A 67 -0.97 13.92 -6.89
N SER A 68 -0.83 12.78 -6.21
CA SER A 68 -1.46 11.49 -6.52
C SER A 68 -2.60 11.16 -5.53
N ALA A 69 -2.84 12.05 -4.56
CA ALA A 69 -3.88 11.86 -3.56
C ALA A 69 -5.25 11.98 -4.22
N THR A 70 -6.09 10.98 -3.99
CA THR A 70 -7.48 10.89 -4.49
C THR A 70 -7.59 10.39 -5.93
N ALA A 71 -7.16 9.15 -6.18
CA ALA A 71 -7.57 8.47 -7.41
C ALA A 71 -9.04 8.05 -7.25
N VAL A 72 -9.93 8.65 -8.05
CA VAL A 72 -11.30 8.15 -8.18
C VAL A 72 -11.25 6.89 -9.03
N LEU A 73 -11.72 5.77 -8.48
CA LEU A 73 -11.94 4.53 -9.19
C LEU A 73 -13.40 4.51 -9.63
N GLU A 74 -13.64 4.50 -10.94
CA GLU A 74 -15.00 4.43 -11.50
C GLU A 74 -15.68 3.09 -11.17
N PRO A 75 -17.02 3.02 -11.13
CA PRO A 75 -17.75 1.77 -10.91
C PRO A 75 -17.27 0.63 -11.81
N TYR A 76 -17.10 -0.56 -11.24
CA TYR A 76 -16.70 -1.78 -11.97
C TYR A 76 -15.37 -1.70 -12.72
N THR A 77 -14.53 -0.70 -12.42
CA THR A 77 -13.20 -0.57 -13.02
C THR A 77 -12.12 -1.16 -12.13
N THR A 78 -11.01 -1.53 -12.76
CA THR A 78 -9.79 -2.00 -12.08
C THR A 78 -8.65 -1.05 -12.40
N ARG A 79 -7.90 -0.65 -11.37
CA ARG A 79 -6.70 0.18 -11.53
C ARG A 79 -5.50 -0.37 -10.77
N PRO A 80 -4.29 -0.29 -11.37
CA PRO A 80 -3.07 -0.55 -10.64
C PRO A 80 -2.76 0.62 -9.69
N VAL A 81 -2.42 0.30 -8.46
CA VAL A 81 -1.99 1.23 -7.41
C VAL A 81 -0.68 0.71 -6.85
N ARG A 82 0.31 1.60 -6.71
CA ARG A 82 1.57 1.26 -6.04
C ARG A 82 1.51 1.66 -4.58
N VAL A 83 1.95 0.76 -3.72
CA VAL A 83 2.13 1.02 -2.30
C VAL A 83 3.61 0.91 -1.97
N LEU A 84 4.12 1.92 -1.27
CA LEU A 84 5.53 2.06 -0.94
C LEU A 84 5.74 1.82 0.55
N PHE A 85 6.82 1.14 0.91
CA PHE A 85 7.27 0.98 2.29
C PHE A 85 8.74 1.34 2.38
N ASP A 86 9.13 2.10 3.40
CA ASP A 86 10.53 2.36 3.71
C ASP A 86 11.02 1.31 4.72
N VAL A 87 11.95 0.43 4.30
CA VAL A 87 12.32 -0.76 5.06
C VAL A 87 13.85 -0.87 5.16
N PRO A 88 14.42 -1.20 6.34
CA PRO A 88 15.84 -1.45 6.47
C PRO A 88 16.32 -2.51 5.50
N ARG A 89 17.42 -2.24 4.77
CA ARG A 89 17.93 -3.11 3.70
C ARG A 89 18.14 -4.57 4.14
N LYS A 90 18.51 -4.76 5.41
CA LYS A 90 18.76 -6.07 6.02
C LYS A 90 17.54 -6.99 6.09
N VAL A 91 16.31 -6.44 6.09
CA VAL A 91 15.06 -7.23 6.26
C VAL A 91 14.10 -7.14 5.07
N ALA A 92 14.38 -6.27 4.10
CA ALA A 92 13.48 -6.01 2.98
C ALA A 92 13.30 -7.19 2.00
N LEU A 93 14.24 -8.14 1.96
CA LEU A 93 14.19 -9.30 1.04
C LEU A 93 13.39 -10.48 1.60
N SER A 94 13.03 -10.48 2.88
CA SER A 94 12.49 -11.64 3.58
C SER A 94 11.18 -11.33 4.30
N GLY A 95 10.32 -10.49 3.72
CA GLY A 95 9.02 -10.15 4.30
C GLY A 95 7.87 -10.32 3.32
N GLN A 96 6.67 -9.97 3.79
CA GLN A 96 5.43 -10.05 3.02
C GLN A 96 4.57 -8.81 3.23
N VAL A 97 3.84 -8.42 2.20
CA VAL A 97 2.87 -7.33 2.29
C VAL A 97 1.50 -7.91 2.66
N ARG A 98 0.80 -7.26 3.58
CA ARG A 98 -0.56 -7.61 4.02
C ARG A 98 -1.42 -6.35 4.02
N PHE A 99 -2.70 -6.49 3.72
CA PHE A 99 -3.66 -5.43 3.99
C PHE A 99 -4.04 -5.47 5.46
N ALA A 100 -3.98 -4.33 6.14
CA ALA A 100 -4.50 -4.22 7.49
C ALA A 100 -6.03 -4.37 7.42
N ALA A 101 -6.59 -5.16 8.34
CA ALA A 101 -8.03 -5.16 8.57
C ALA A 101 -8.44 -3.71 8.88
N SER A 102 -9.52 -3.24 8.25
CA SER A 102 -10.02 -1.87 8.38
C SER A 102 -9.96 -1.41 9.83
N LEU A 103 -9.44 -0.20 10.08
CA LEU A 103 -9.44 0.42 11.41
C LEU A 103 -10.80 0.21 12.08
N PRO A 104 -10.84 -0.09 13.40
CA PRO A 104 -12.10 -0.21 14.10
C PRO A 104 -12.91 1.08 13.86
N ARG A 105 -14.17 0.94 13.47
CA ARG A 105 -15.11 2.06 13.50
C ARG A 105 -15.18 2.53 14.95
N THR A 106 -14.50 3.63 15.28
CA THR A 106 -14.85 4.37 16.49
C THR A 106 -16.25 4.92 16.25
N ILE A 107 -17.26 4.20 16.72
CA ILE A 107 -18.59 4.75 16.91
C ILE A 107 -18.46 5.61 18.16
N ALA A 108 -18.29 6.92 17.98
CA ALA A 108 -18.51 7.86 19.07
C ALA A 108 -20.01 7.78 19.40
N GLY A 109 -20.32 7.28 20.60
CA GLY A 109 -21.64 7.40 21.22
C GLY A 109 -21.78 8.71 21.95
#